data_AF-A0A1W6CKP1-F1
#
_entry.id   AF-A0A1W6CKP1-F1
#
_cell.length_a   1.000
_cell.length_b   1.000
_cell.length_c   1.000
_cell.angle_alpha   90.00
_cell.angle_beta   90.00
_cell.angle_gamma   90.00
#
_symmetry.space_group_name_H-M   'P 1'
#
loop_
_entity.id
_entity.type
_entity.pdbx_description
1 polymer ?
#
loop_
_entity_poly.entity_id
_entity_poly.type
_entity_poly.pdbx_seq_one_letter_code
_entity_poly.pdbx_strand_id
1 'polypeptide(L)'
;MDELEELRAENEALRAELEELRAEIEELNGDADIDSCHIAGLTAQIKALIAEGDACPNKDAHPLLVRETYTHARTGEAVTKTRAFPLYREAFDAEAERLGISNPEKIRG
;
A
#
# COMPACT_ATOMS: atom_id res chain seq x y z
N MET A 1 -23.34 -46.49 -3.26
CA MET A 1 -23.50 -45.03 -3.23
C MET A 1 -24.45 -44.71 -4.34
N ASP A 2 -25.53 -44.02 -4.01
CA ASP A 2 -26.54 -43.61 -4.98
C ASP A 2 -26.01 -42.37 -5.73
N GLU A 3 -26.28 -42.22 -7.02
CA GLU A 3 -25.81 -41.07 -7.84
C GLU A 3 -26.17 -39.72 -7.20
N LEU A 4 -27.30 -39.68 -6.49
CA LEU A 4 -27.74 -38.52 -5.71
C LEU A 4 -26.82 -38.20 -4.52
N GLU A 5 -26.22 -39.20 -3.87
CA GLU A 5 -25.26 -38.99 -2.78
C GLU A 5 -23.94 -38.44 -3.31
N GLU A 6 -23.47 -38.94 -4.46
CA GLU A 6 -22.27 -38.45 -5.14
C GLU A 6 -22.44 -36.99 -5.57
N LEU A 7 -23.57 -36.67 -6.22
CA LEU A 7 -23.89 -35.29 -6.62
C LEU A 7 -24.02 -34.33 -5.43
N ARG A 8 -24.52 -34.80 -4.27
CA ARG A 8 -24.60 -33.98 -3.06
C ARG A 8 -23.22 -33.69 -2.49
N ALA A 9 -22.36 -34.71 -2.42
CA ALA A 9 -20.98 -34.56 -1.96
C ALA A 9 -20.18 -33.62 -2.86
N GLU A 10 -20.33 -33.74 -4.19
CA GLU A 10 -19.71 -32.84 -5.15
C GLU A 10 -20.23 -31.39 -4.99
N ASN A 11 -21.55 -31.20 -4.81
CA ASN A 11 -22.11 -29.87 -4.60
C ASN A 11 -21.60 -29.22 -3.31
N GLU A 12 -21.41 -30.00 -2.25
CA GLU A 12 -20.84 -29.52 -0.98
C GLU A 12 -19.37 -29.13 -1.14
N ALA A 13 -18.57 -29.94 -1.84
CA ALA A 13 -17.18 -29.63 -2.15
C ALA A 13 -17.05 -28.34 -2.98
N LEU A 14 -17.86 -28.19 -4.03
CA LEU A 14 -17.88 -26.98 -4.86
C LEU A 14 -18.32 -25.73 -4.09
N ARG A 15 -19.22 -25.87 -3.11
CA ARG A 15 -19.62 -24.75 -2.24
C ARG A 15 -18.48 -24.31 -1.34
N ALA A 16 -17.72 -25.26 -0.79
CA ALA A 16 -16.55 -24.96 0.04
C ALA A 16 -15.46 -24.26 -0.80
N GLU A 17 -15.16 -24.76 -2.00
CA GLU A 17 -14.20 -24.12 -2.92
C GLU A 17 -14.63 -22.70 -3.31
N LEU A 18 -15.92 -22.49 -3.58
CA LEU A 18 -16.45 -21.15 -3.86
C LEU A 18 -16.32 -20.18 -2.68
N GLU A 19 -16.41 -20.68 -1.44
CA GLU A 19 -16.21 -19.86 -0.25
C GLU A 19 -14.74 -19.50 -0.06
N GLU A 20 -13.83 -20.46 -0.28
CA GLU A 20 -12.39 -20.24 -0.24
C GLU A 20 -11.94 -19.21 -1.29
N LEU A 21 -12.37 -19.37 -2.54
CA LEU A 21 -12.05 -18.43 -3.62
C LEU A 21 -12.59 -17.01 -3.35
N ARG A 22 -13.72 -16.89 -2.67
CA ARG A 22 -14.25 -15.57 -2.27
C ARG A 22 -13.37 -14.90 -1.22
N ALA A 23 -12.88 -15.66 -0.26
CA ALA A 23 -11.95 -15.15 0.74
C ALA A 23 -10.63 -14.72 0.10
N GLU A 24 -10.08 -15.50 -0.83
CA GLU A 24 -8.86 -15.15 -1.57
C GLU A 24 -9.05 -13.86 -2.39
N ILE A 25 -10.19 -13.69 -3.06
CA ILE A 25 -10.50 -12.45 -3.79
C ILE A 25 -10.56 -11.24 -2.84
N GLU A 26 -11.12 -11.40 -1.64
CA GLU A 26 -11.17 -10.32 -0.65
C GLU A 26 -9.78 -9.92 -0.17
N GLU A 27 -8.91 -10.89 0.10
CA GLU A 27 -7.50 -10.67 0.46
C GLU A 27 -6.75 -9.94 -0.66
N LEU A 28 -6.85 -10.43 -1.90
CA LEU A 28 -6.18 -9.82 -3.06
C LEU A 28 -6.66 -8.38 -3.32
N ASN A 29 -7.93 -8.08 -3.10
CA ASN A 29 -8.43 -6.71 -3.19
C ASN A 29 -7.82 -5.81 -2.10
N GLY A 30 -7.68 -6.32 -0.88
CA GLY A 30 -7.01 -5.60 0.21
C GLY A 30 -5.56 -5.29 -0.11
N ASP A 31 -4.82 -6.24 -0.66
CA ASP A 31 -3.43 -6.04 -1.09
C ASP A 31 -3.35 -5.01 -2.23
N ALA A 32 -4.26 -5.09 -3.22
CA ALA A 32 -4.33 -4.13 -4.31
C ALA A 32 -4.60 -2.69 -3.84
N ASP A 33 -5.44 -2.52 -2.82
CA ASP A 33 -5.71 -1.22 -2.21
C ASP A 33 -4.46 -0.65 -1.50
N ILE A 34 -3.69 -1.49 -0.80
CA ILE A 34 -2.42 -1.11 -0.16
C ILE A 34 -1.40 -0.69 -1.23
N ASP A 35 -1.28 -1.46 -2.32
CA ASP A 35 -0.42 -1.13 -3.45
C ASP A 35 -0.81 0.20 -4.10
N SER A 36 -2.11 0.48 -4.24
CA SER A 36 -2.60 1.78 -4.74
C SER A 36 -2.10 2.93 -3.86
N CYS A 37 -2.15 2.77 -2.53
CA CYS A 37 -1.62 3.77 -1.60
C CYS A 37 -0.11 3.99 -1.77
N HIS A 38 0.67 2.91 -1.92
CA HIS A 38 2.10 3.00 -2.20
C HIS A 38 2.40 3.74 -3.50
N ILE A 39 1.65 3.44 -4.57
CA ILE A 39 1.76 4.11 -5.87
C ILE A 39 1.47 5.61 -5.75
N ALA A 40 0.42 5.98 -5.03
CA ALA A 40 0.07 7.38 -4.81
C ALA A 40 1.20 8.13 -4.08
N GLY A 41 1.70 7.56 -3.00
CA GLY A 41 2.84 8.08 -2.24
C GLY A 41 4.09 8.28 -3.10
N LEU A 42 4.51 7.23 -3.80
CA LEU A 42 5.72 7.27 -4.64
C LEU A 42 5.58 8.25 -5.79
N THR A 43 4.39 8.33 -6.40
CA THR A 43 4.09 9.26 -7.48
C THR A 43 4.22 10.71 -7.00
N ALA A 44 3.65 11.05 -5.84
CA ALA A 44 3.77 12.40 -5.27
C ALA A 44 5.23 12.75 -4.97
N GLN A 45 5.97 11.81 -4.38
CA GLN A 45 7.38 11.99 -4.07
C GLN A 45 8.21 12.23 -5.34
N ILE A 46 8.02 11.43 -6.39
CA ILE A 46 8.73 11.57 -7.67
C ILE A 46 8.40 12.91 -8.35
N LYS A 47 7.11 13.30 -8.39
CA LYS A 47 6.71 14.58 -8.99
C LYS A 47 7.39 15.76 -8.29
N ALA A 48 7.45 15.75 -6.96
CA ALA A 48 8.11 16.80 -6.20
C ALA A 48 9.63 16.81 -6.41
N LEU A 49 10.26 15.63 -6.46
CA LEU A 49 11.69 15.52 -6.77
C LEU A 49 12.02 16.04 -8.17
N ILE A 50 11.18 15.77 -9.17
CA ILE A 50 11.38 16.31 -10.52
C ILE A 50 11.22 17.83 -10.52
N ALA A 51 10.14 18.35 -9.93
CA ALA A 51 9.86 19.79 -9.93
C ALA A 51 10.93 20.61 -9.20
N GLU A 52 11.32 20.17 -8.00
CA GLU A 52 12.42 20.79 -7.25
C GLU A 52 13.74 20.58 -7.98
N GLY A 53 13.94 19.40 -8.56
CA GLY A 53 15.11 19.05 -9.36
C GLY A 53 15.30 20.05 -10.48
N ASP A 54 14.28 20.32 -11.27
CA ASP A 54 14.31 21.27 -12.38
C ASP A 54 14.62 22.71 -11.92
N ALA A 55 14.06 23.12 -10.78
CA ALA A 55 14.30 24.44 -10.19
C ALA A 55 15.67 24.58 -9.49
N CYS A 56 16.29 23.47 -9.10
CA CYS A 56 17.51 23.48 -8.29
C CYS A 56 18.75 23.82 -9.13
N PRO A 57 19.51 24.88 -8.79
CA PRO A 57 20.72 25.27 -9.52
C PRO A 57 21.90 24.31 -9.31
N ASN A 58 21.95 23.62 -8.17
CA ASN A 58 22.97 22.62 -7.85
C ASN A 58 22.31 21.29 -7.49
N LYS A 59 22.34 20.33 -8.42
CA LYS A 59 21.70 19.02 -8.24
C LYS A 59 22.28 18.21 -7.07
N ASP A 60 23.56 18.42 -6.74
CA ASP A 60 24.21 17.76 -5.59
C ASP A 60 23.70 18.28 -4.24
N ALA A 61 23.11 19.49 -4.23
CA ALA A 61 22.54 20.12 -3.05
C ALA A 61 21.00 20.12 -3.07
N HIS A 62 20.38 19.17 -3.77
CA HIS A 62 18.93 19.08 -3.90
C HIS A 62 18.24 18.99 -2.52
N PRO A 63 17.37 19.95 -2.14
CA PRO A 63 16.89 20.06 -0.76
C PRO A 63 16.04 18.86 -0.34
N LEU A 64 15.25 18.27 -1.24
CA LEU A 64 14.48 17.06 -0.95
C LEU A 64 15.31 15.77 -0.84
N LEU A 65 16.58 15.77 -1.25
CA LEU A 65 17.48 14.62 -1.10
C LEU A 65 18.25 14.63 0.23
N VAL A 66 18.15 15.70 1.01
CA VAL A 66 18.71 15.78 2.37
C VAL A 66 18.15 14.65 3.22
N ARG A 67 19.03 13.91 3.90
CA ARG A 67 18.65 12.83 4.80
C ARG A 67 18.34 13.35 6.19
N GLU A 68 17.23 12.88 6.74
CA GLU A 68 16.78 13.21 8.09
C GLU A 68 16.35 11.93 8.82
N THR A 69 16.36 12.01 10.14
CA THR A 69 15.91 10.93 11.01
C THR A 69 14.42 11.10 11.29
N TYR A 70 13.67 10.04 11.06
CA TYR A 70 12.25 9.93 11.37
C TYR A 70 12.05 8.80 12.36
N THR A 71 10.96 8.85 13.13
CA THR A 71 10.55 7.73 13.99
C THR A 71 9.55 6.88 13.23
N HIS A 72 9.82 5.59 13.12
CA HIS A 72 8.92 4.63 12.51
C HIS A 72 7.67 4.46 13.39
N ALA A 73 6.47 4.71 12.86
CA ALA A 73 5.24 4.74 13.65
C ALA A 73 4.93 3.40 14.35
N ARG A 74 5.18 2.28 13.67
CA ARG A 74 4.93 0.92 14.20
C ARG A 74 6.00 0.38 15.15
N THR A 75 7.29 0.52 14.81
CA THR A 75 8.39 -0.08 15.60
C THR A 75 9.01 0.88 16.60
N GLY A 76 8.77 2.19 16.47
CA GLY A 76 9.43 3.23 17.26
C GLY A 76 10.91 3.45 16.89
N GLU A 77 11.43 2.71 15.92
CA GLU A 77 12.84 2.79 15.53
C GLU A 77 13.14 4.08 14.78
N ALA A 78 14.37 4.59 14.97
CA ALA A 78 14.89 5.69 14.17
C ALA A 78 15.22 5.19 12.75
N VAL A 79 14.61 5.80 11.75
CA VAL A 79 14.84 5.50 10.33
C VAL A 79 15.34 6.72 9.59
N THR A 80 16.35 6.53 8.75
CA THR A 80 16.91 7.63 7.94
C THR A 80 16.27 7.66 6.57
N LYS A 81 15.43 8.67 6.32
CA LYS A 81 14.75 8.90 5.03
C LYS A 81 15.14 10.26 4.46
N THR A 82 14.79 10.53 3.21
CA THR A 82 15.02 11.85 2.62
C THR A 82 13.90 12.82 3.02
N ARG A 83 14.13 14.12 2.91
CA ARG A 83 13.11 15.17 3.10
C ARG A 83 11.89 15.05 2.19
N ALA A 84 11.97 14.23 1.14
CA ALA A 84 10.84 13.90 0.29
C ALA A 84 9.86 12.90 0.94
N PHE A 85 10.24 12.21 2.02
CA PHE A 85 9.44 11.17 2.65
C PHE A 85 8.08 11.62 3.20
N PRO A 86 7.94 12.83 3.80
CA PRO A 86 6.62 13.34 4.19
C PRO A 86 5.63 13.43 3.02
N LEU A 87 6.09 13.76 1.80
CA LEU A 87 5.23 13.86 0.62
C LEU A 87 4.67 12.48 0.21
N TYR A 88 5.50 11.44 0.31
CA TYR A 88 5.04 10.07 0.16
C TYR A 88 3.98 9.73 1.21
N ARG A 89 4.22 10.11 2.47
CA ARG A 89 3.29 9.81 3.58
C ARG A 89 1.94 10.46 3.37
N GLU A 90 1.91 11.76 3.06
CA GLU A 90 0.68 12.52 2.85
C GLU A 90 -0.16 11.96 1.71
N ALA A 91 0.45 11.64 0.57
CA ALA A 91 -0.26 11.09 -0.58
C ALA A 91 -0.72 9.63 -0.36
N PHE A 92 0.07 8.82 0.35
CA PHE A 92 -0.37 7.50 0.80
C PHE A 92 -1.62 7.61 1.68
N ASP A 93 -1.62 8.54 2.65
CA ASP A 93 -2.73 8.72 3.59
C ASP A 93 -3.99 9.22 2.91
N ALA A 94 -3.85 10.14 1.96
CA ALA A 94 -4.98 10.62 1.17
C ALA A 94 -5.61 9.52 0.31
N GLU A 95 -4.80 8.64 -0.27
CA GLU A 95 -5.28 7.51 -1.05
C GLU A 95 -5.95 6.44 -0.15
N ALA A 96 -5.35 6.17 1.00
CA ALA A 96 -5.94 5.27 1.99
C ALA A 96 -7.29 5.77 2.50
N GLU A 97 -7.43 7.08 2.78
CA GLU A 97 -8.71 7.71 3.13
C GLU A 97 -9.73 7.54 2.00
N ARG A 98 -9.33 7.74 0.74
CA ARG A 98 -10.19 7.55 -0.44
C ARG A 98 -10.71 6.12 -0.57
N LEU A 99 -9.89 5.13 -0.20
CA LEU A 99 -10.21 3.70 -0.21
C LEU A 99 -10.93 3.24 1.08
N GLY A 100 -11.16 4.15 2.04
CA GLY A 100 -11.85 3.81 3.29
C GLY A 100 -10.97 3.11 4.33
N ILE A 101 -9.65 3.16 4.18
CA ILE A 101 -8.69 2.56 5.12
C ILE A 101 -8.51 3.49 6.31
N SER A 102 -9.01 3.07 7.47
CA SER A 102 -9.06 3.89 8.70
C SER A 102 -7.72 4.10 9.42
N ASN A 103 -6.70 3.28 9.15
CA ASN A 103 -5.40 3.39 9.82
C ASN A 103 -4.24 3.12 8.85
N PRO A 104 -3.93 4.08 7.95
CA PRO A 104 -2.86 3.92 6.97
C PRO A 104 -1.46 3.79 7.60
N GLU A 105 -1.26 4.27 8.83
CA GLU A 105 0.02 4.10 9.52
C GLU A 105 0.39 2.64 9.80
N LYS A 106 -0.60 1.75 9.96
CA LYS A 106 -0.35 0.33 10.22
C LYS A 106 0.09 -0.45 8.99
N ILE A 107 -0.25 0.02 7.79
CA ILE A 107 -0.06 -0.70 6.52
C ILE A 107 1.07 -0.12 5.65
N ARG A 108 1.52 1.11 5.92
CA ARG A 108 2.50 1.83 5.09
C ARG A 108 3.94 1.29 5.18
N GLY A 109 4.21 0.31 6.04
CA GLY A 109 5.54 -0.20 6.37
C GLY A 109 5.97 0.26 7.75
#